data_AF-A0A455UG63-F1
#
_entry.id   AF-A0A455UG63-F1
#
_cell.length_a   1.000
_cell.length_b   1.000
_cell.length_c   1.000
_cell.angle_alpha   90.00
_cell.angle_beta   90.00
_cell.angle_gamma   90.00
#
_symmetry.space_group_name_H-M   'P 1'
#
loop_
_entity.id
_entity.type
_entity.pdbx_description
1 polymer ?
#
loop_
_entity_poly.entity_id
_entity_poly.type
_entity_poly.pdbx_seq_one_letter_code
_entity_poly.pdbx_strand_id
1 'polypeptide(L)' 'MMTHDNKRFVARDRNWHPPAFAPGYKTSVARSPQQALVSMQQPTVSELTGPDF' A
#
# COMPACT_ATOMS: atom_id res chain seq x y z
N MET A 1 0.03 26.75 -15.45
CA MET A 1 -0.77 26.11 -14.38
C MET A 1 0.18 25.31 -13.50
N MET A 2 0.38 25.70 -12.25
CA MET A 2 1.27 24.97 -11.34
C MET A 2 0.64 23.63 -10.97
N THR A 3 1.09 22.56 -11.62
CA THR A 3 0.88 21.20 -11.16
C THR A 3 1.61 21.06 -9.83
N HIS A 4 0.87 21.09 -8.73
CA HIS A 4 1.43 20.81 -7.42
C HIS A 4 1.95 19.38 -7.48
N ASP A 5 3.27 19.20 -7.33
CA ASP A 5 3.88 17.89 -7.16
C ASP A 5 3.31 17.24 -5.89
N ASN A 6 2.26 16.45 -6.10
CA ASN A 6 1.33 15.93 -5.10
C ASN A 6 1.94 14.72 -4.36
N LYS A 7 3.20 14.82 -3.94
CA LYS A 7 3.92 13.74 -3.25
C LYS A 7 3.69 13.85 -1.74
N ARG A 8 2.43 13.66 -1.30
CA ARG A 8 2.04 13.83 0.12
C ARG A 8 2.44 12.66 1.02
N PHE A 9 2.63 11.46 0.47
CA PHE A 9 2.98 10.26 1.24
C PHE A 9 4.21 9.55 0.64
N VAL A 10 5.06 9.03 1.52
CA VAL A 10 6.26 8.25 1.14
C VAL A 10 5.84 6.82 0.77
N ALA A 11 6.51 6.22 -0.21
CA ALA A 11 6.28 4.82 -0.58
C ALA A 11 6.60 3.89 0.59
N ARG A 12 5.75 2.88 0.80
CA ARG A 12 5.93 1.93 1.91
C ARG A 12 7.08 0.97 1.62
N ASP A 13 8.01 0.85 2.55
CA ASP A 13 8.91 -0.29 2.61
C ASP A 13 8.16 -1.51 3.14
N ARG A 14 7.84 -2.46 2.25
CA ARG A 14 7.06 -3.65 2.59
C ARG A 14 7.87 -4.74 3.29
N ASN A 15 9.19 -4.62 3.35
CA ASN A 15 10.05 -5.54 4.11
C ASN A 15 10.20 -5.08 5.57
N TRP A 16 10.00 -3.80 5.83
CA TRP A 16 9.88 -3.28 7.19
C TRP A 16 8.56 -3.70 7.86
N HIS A 17 7.48 -3.77 7.07
CA HIS A 17 6.19 -4.30 7.51
C HIS A 17 6.19 -5.85 7.53
N PRO A 18 5.29 -6.49 8.30
CA PRO A 18 5.17 -7.94 8.29
C PRO A 18 4.76 -8.45 6.90
N PRO A 19 5.31 -9.59 6.45
CA PRO A 19 4.92 -10.19 5.19
C PRO A 19 3.47 -10.69 5.24
N ALA A 20 2.80 -10.66 4.10
CA ALA A 20 1.42 -11.15 4.01
C ALA A 20 1.32 -12.66 4.27
N PHE A 21 2.29 -13.44 3.75
CA PHE A 21 2.41 -14.88 4.01
C PHE A 21 3.39 -15.11 5.16
N ALA A 22 2.85 -15.44 6.33
CA ALA A 22 3.61 -15.65 7.56
C ALA A 22 3.19 -16.97 8.21
N PRO A 23 3.70 -18.14 7.76
CA PRO A 23 3.16 -19.46 8.12
C PRO A 23 3.19 -19.77 9.63
N GLY A 24 4.08 -19.12 10.40
CA GLY A 24 4.05 -19.17 11.88
C GLY A 24 2.75 -18.62 12.49
N TYR A 25 2.08 -17.71 11.78
CA TYR A 25 0.73 -17.24 12.08
C TYR A 25 -0.29 -17.93 11.16
N LYS A 26 -0.89 -19.01 11.67
CA LYS A 26 -1.69 -19.99 10.90
C LYS A 26 -2.77 -19.39 10.00
N THR A 27 -3.46 -18.34 10.45
CA THR A 27 -4.55 -17.70 9.69
C THR A 27 -4.04 -16.98 8.44
N SER A 28 -2.77 -16.59 8.38
CA SER A 28 -2.19 -15.93 7.20
C SER A 28 -2.02 -16.86 5.99
N VAL A 29 -1.93 -18.18 6.21
CA VAL A 29 -1.72 -19.17 5.14
C VAL A 29 -2.82 -19.06 4.09
N ALA A 30 -4.08 -19.13 4.52
CA ALA A 30 -5.24 -19.05 3.62
C ALA A 30 -5.66 -17.61 3.27
N ARG A 31 -5.12 -16.59 3.96
CA ARG A 31 -5.53 -15.18 3.82
C ARG A 31 -4.44 -14.29 3.23
N SER A 32 -3.44 -14.88 2.59
CA SER A 32 -2.36 -14.17 1.91
C SER A 32 -2.53 -14.24 0.38
N PRO A 33 -2.37 -13.11 -0.34
CA PRO A 33 -2.37 -13.13 -1.79
C PRO A 33 -1.19 -13.94 -2.31
N GLN A 34 -1.44 -14.74 -3.36
CA GLN A 34 -0.42 -15.60 -3.99
C GLN A 34 0.26 -14.93 -5.19
N GLN A 35 -0.13 -13.71 -5.53
CA GLN A 35 0.43 -12.92 -6.64
C GLN A 35 1.07 -11.64 -6.10
N ALA A 36 2.01 -11.09 -6.88
CA ALA A 36 2.63 -9.82 -6.55
C ALA A 36 1.60 -8.68 -6.55
N LEU A 37 1.83 -7.66 -5.72
CA LEU A 37 1.00 -6.46 -5.78
C LEU A 37 1.33 -5.63 -7.03
N VAL A 38 0.29 -5.11 -7.67
CA VAL A 38 0.42 -4.14 -8.76
C VAL A 38 0.64 -2.76 -8.15
N SER A 39 1.78 -2.14 -8.45
CA SER A 39 2.06 -0.77 -8.03
C SER A 39 1.51 0.22 -9.04
N MET A 40 0.72 1.19 -8.58
CA MET A 40 0.26 2.29 -9.42
C MET A 40 1.37 3.33 -9.55
N GLN A 41 1.65 3.79 -10.77
CA GLN A 41 2.78 4.68 -11.07
C GLN A 41 2.61 6.08 -10.48
N GLN A 42 1.36 6.57 -10.41
CA GLN A 42 1.03 7.88 -9.84
C GLN A 42 -0.15 7.73 -8.87
N PRO A 43 -0.05 8.26 -7.64
CA PRO A 43 -1.20 8.37 -6.76
C PRO A 43 -2.16 9.44 -7.30
N THR A 44 -3.45 9.17 -7.19
CA THR A 44 -4.53 10.06 -7.64
C THR A 44 -5.29 10.64 -6.44
N VAL A 45 -6.33 11.43 -6.70
CA VAL A 45 -7.19 11.98 -5.63
C VAL A 45 -7.78 10.88 -4.75
N SER A 46 -8.05 9.69 -5.31
CA SER A 46 -8.59 8.54 -4.59
C SER A 46 -7.68 8.05 -3.47
N GLU A 47 -6.35 8.06 -3.66
CA GLU A 47 -5.39 7.61 -2.65
C GLU A 47 -4.89 8.74 -1.74
N LEU A 48 -5.10 9.99 -2.13
CA LEU A 48 -4.53 11.16 -1.47
C LEU A 48 -5.51 11.91 -0.56
N THR A 49 -6.79 11.54 -0.58
CA THR A 49 -7.84 12.14 0.25
C THR A 49 -8.38 11.15 1.27
N GLY A 50 -9.04 11.67 2.30
CA GLY A 50 -9.65 10.91 3.39
C GLY A 50 -10.67 11.78 4.13
N PRO A 51 -11.43 11.21 5.09
CA PRO A 51 -12.40 11.96 5.86
C PRO A 51 -11.75 12.97 6.81
N ASP A 52 -12.44 14.07 7.06
CA ASP A 52 -12.20 15.02 8.15
C ASP A 52 -13.35 14.88 9.15
N PHE A 53 -13.07 14.85 10.45
CA PHE A 53 -14.02 14.45 11.50
C PHE A 53 -14.36 15.60 12.45
#